data_AF-A0A8H4VQW6-F1
#
_entry.id   AF-A0A8H4VQW6-F1
#
_cell.length_a   1.000
_cell.length_b   1.000
_cell.length_c   1.000
_cell.angle_alpha   90.00
_cell.angle_beta   90.00
_cell.angle_gamma   90.00
#
_symmetry.space_group_name_H-M   'P 1'
#
loop_
_entity.id
_entity.type
_entity.pdbx_description
1 polymer ?
#
loop_
_entity_poly.entity_id
_entity_poly.type
_entity_poly.pdbx_seq_one_letter_code
_entity_poly.pdbx_strand_id
1 'polypeptide(L)'
;MTTSYAHEHHLATLAVHRAALLTTRVLAATNKGTTTKSDASPVTIADFGSQALLIHALYTHFPNDTFVGEESSSTLRADPALLEAIWTLVSTTHHSDDILGSIPSREEMLRVINLGGSGEGGAHRARMDVRSY
;
A
#
# COMPACT_ATOMS: atom_id res chain seq x y z
N MET A 1 -8.48 -31.59 -11.37
CA MET A 1 -8.96 -30.21 -11.29
C MET A 1 -7.76 -29.32 -11.04
N THR A 2 -7.36 -28.50 -12.01
CA THR A 2 -6.33 -27.47 -11.79
C THR A 2 -6.95 -26.43 -10.87
N THR A 3 -6.43 -26.28 -9.65
CA THR A 3 -6.85 -25.24 -8.71
C THR A 3 -6.41 -23.89 -9.27
N SER A 4 -7.25 -23.33 -10.13
CA SER A 4 -7.07 -22.00 -10.74
C SER A 4 -6.81 -21.01 -9.62
N TYR A 5 -5.65 -20.38 -9.61
CA TYR A 5 -5.23 -19.34 -8.65
C TYR A 5 -4.76 -19.77 -7.25
N ALA A 6 -4.41 -21.04 -7.02
CA ALA A 6 -3.90 -21.46 -5.70
C ALA A 6 -2.62 -20.72 -5.27
N HIS A 7 -1.73 -20.42 -6.22
CA HIS A 7 -0.47 -19.73 -5.96
C HIS A 7 -0.69 -18.25 -5.62
N GLU A 8 -1.52 -17.58 -6.42
CA GLU A 8 -1.96 -16.20 -6.28
C GLU A 8 -2.67 -16.00 -4.94
N HIS A 9 -3.60 -16.90 -4.58
CA HIS A 9 -4.30 -16.86 -3.30
C HIS A 9 -3.34 -17.00 -2.11
N HIS A 10 -2.37 -17.91 -2.20
CA HIS A 10 -1.36 -18.10 -1.15
C HIS A 10 -0.52 -16.82 -0.96
N LEU A 11 -0.01 -16.24 -2.03
CA LEU A 11 0.78 -15.01 -1.98
C LEU A 11 -0.03 -13.81 -1.50
N ALA A 12 -1.27 -13.66 -1.96
CA ALA A 12 -2.18 -12.61 -1.51
C ALA A 12 -2.48 -12.71 -0.01
N THR A 13 -2.68 -13.93 0.51
CA THR A 13 -2.90 -14.17 1.94
C THR A 13 -1.70 -13.69 2.78
N LEU A 14 -0.49 -14.04 2.36
CA LEU A 14 0.73 -13.64 3.05
C LEU A 14 0.95 -12.12 2.97
N ALA A 15 0.69 -11.52 1.80
CA ALA A 15 0.78 -10.08 1.61
C ALA A 15 -0.20 -9.31 2.51
N VAL A 16 -1.46 -9.78 2.61
CA VAL A 16 -2.47 -9.21 3.52
C VAL A 16 -2.05 -9.37 4.97
N HIS A 17 -1.49 -10.52 5.37
CA HIS A 17 -1.02 -10.70 6.74
C HIS A 17 0.11 -9.70 7.07
N ARG A 18 1.07 -9.49 6.16
CA ARG A 18 2.12 -8.48 6.33
C ARG A 18 1.57 -7.06 6.44
N ALA A 19 0.59 -6.71 5.62
CA ALA A 19 -0.09 -5.41 5.69
C ALA A 19 -0.84 -5.24 7.02
N ALA A 20 -1.51 -6.28 7.52
CA ALA A 20 -2.20 -6.27 8.82
C ALA A 20 -1.24 -6.08 10.01
N LEU A 21 -0.03 -6.62 9.93
CA LEU A 21 1.02 -6.35 10.92
C LEU A 21 1.42 -4.87 10.92
N LEU A 22 1.56 -4.25 9.75
CA LEU A 22 1.84 -2.82 9.63
C LEU A 22 0.73 -1.98 10.27
N THR A 23 -0.54 -2.22 9.91
CA THR A 23 -1.66 -1.43 10.44
C THR A 23 -1.82 -1.61 11.95
N THR A 24 -1.57 -2.81 12.47
CA THR A 24 -1.56 -3.08 13.92
C THR A 24 -0.47 -2.28 14.64
N ARG A 25 0.73 -2.17 14.04
CA ARG A 25 1.82 -1.36 14.59
C ARG A 25 1.49 0.13 14.58
N VAL A 26 0.86 0.63 13.51
CA VAL A 26 0.38 2.01 13.42
C VAL A 26 -0.64 2.31 14.52
N LEU A 27 -1.63 1.43 14.71
CA LEU A 27 -2.63 1.56 15.76
C LEU A 27 -1.98 1.54 17.16
N ALA A 28 -1.06 0.62 17.41
CA ALA A 28 -0.36 0.54 18.69
C ALA A 28 0.50 1.80 18.97
N ALA A 29 1.17 2.34 17.95
CA ALA A 29 1.94 3.58 18.07
C ALA A 29 1.03 4.79 18.35
N THR A 30 -0.16 4.81 17.74
CA THR A 30 -1.19 5.84 17.96
C THR A 30 -1.71 5.80 19.39
N ASN A 31 -2.09 4.61 19.88
CA ASN A 31 -2.60 4.42 21.24
C ASN A 31 -1.58 4.79 22.32
N LYS A 32 -0.28 4.68 22.02
CA LYS A 32 0.81 5.09 22.92
C LYS A 32 1.15 6.59 22.83
N GLY A 33 0.48 7.35 21.94
CA GLY A 33 0.80 8.76 21.68
C GLY A 33 2.17 8.96 21.00
N THR A 34 2.72 7.91 20.39
CA THR A 34 4.08 7.91 19.79
C THR A 34 4.09 8.16 18.27
N THR A 35 2.92 8.23 17.63
CA THR A 35 2.81 8.75 16.25
C THR A 35 3.21 10.23 16.25
N THR A 36 4.32 10.54 15.58
CA THR A 36 5.04 11.82 15.67
C THR A 36 4.74 12.75 14.51
N LYS A 37 4.52 14.04 14.85
CA LYS A 37 4.84 15.30 14.13
C LYS A 37 4.38 15.54 12.68
N SER A 38 3.90 14.55 11.93
CA SER A 38 3.20 14.81 10.66
C SER A 38 1.73 15.11 10.97
N ASP A 39 1.16 16.14 10.34
CA ASP A 39 -0.29 16.40 10.41
C ASP A 39 -1.13 15.27 9.78
N ALA A 40 -0.48 14.28 9.16
CA ALA A 40 -1.10 13.10 8.60
C ALA A 40 -1.69 12.17 9.68
N SER A 41 -2.91 11.70 9.43
CA SER A 41 -3.59 10.80 10.33
C SER A 41 -2.93 9.40 10.35
N PRO A 42 -3.05 8.65 11.46
CA PRO A 42 -2.64 7.24 11.51
C PRO A 42 -3.25 6.39 10.38
N VAL A 43 -4.47 6.72 9.95
CA VAL A 43 -5.15 6.07 8.83
C VAL A 43 -4.35 6.27 7.53
N THR A 44 -3.95 7.52 7.25
CA THR A 44 -3.14 7.85 6.06
C THR A 44 -1.84 7.03 6.01
N ILE A 45 -1.13 6.93 7.13
CA ILE A 45 0.13 6.17 7.22
C ILE A 45 -0.12 4.66 6.97
N ALA A 46 -1.21 4.13 7.51
CA ALA A 46 -1.61 2.75 7.32
C ALA A 46 -1.94 2.46 5.85
N ASP A 47 -2.72 3.33 5.19
CA ASP A 47 -3.17 3.14 3.81
C ASP A 47 -1.99 3.11 2.83
N PHE A 48 -1.09 4.10 2.89
CA PHE A 48 0.12 4.10 2.06
C PHE A 48 1.02 2.89 2.31
N GLY A 49 1.26 2.57 3.58
CA GLY A 49 2.11 1.44 3.96
C GLY A 49 1.55 0.10 3.50
N SER A 50 0.23 -0.10 3.66
CA SER A 50 -0.46 -1.30 3.21
C SER A 50 -0.45 -1.43 1.68
N GLN A 51 -0.76 -0.37 0.93
CA GLN A 51 -0.70 -0.39 -0.52
C GLN A 51 0.71 -0.73 -1.03
N ALA A 52 1.74 -0.12 -0.45
CA ALA A 52 3.13 -0.39 -0.83
C ALA A 52 3.52 -1.87 -0.62
N LEU A 53 3.20 -2.44 0.54
CA LEU A 53 3.52 -3.83 0.87
C LEU A 53 2.75 -4.82 0.00
N LEU A 54 1.46 -4.59 -0.23
CA LEU A 54 0.61 -5.46 -1.03
C LEU A 54 1.08 -5.51 -2.49
N ILE A 55 1.26 -4.33 -3.10
CA ILE A 55 1.64 -4.25 -4.52
C ILE A 55 3.06 -4.79 -4.72
N HIS A 56 4.02 -4.44 -3.86
CA HIS A 56 5.38 -4.98 -3.98
C HIS A 56 5.39 -6.51 -3.90
N ALA A 57 4.69 -7.08 -2.91
CA ALA A 57 4.63 -8.52 -2.70
C ALA A 57 4.08 -9.24 -3.94
N LEU A 58 2.99 -8.75 -4.52
CA LEU A 58 2.39 -9.37 -5.70
C LEU A 58 3.21 -9.12 -6.97
N TYR A 59 3.69 -7.89 -7.19
CA TYR A 59 4.51 -7.52 -8.35
C TYR A 59 5.80 -8.35 -8.44
N THR A 60 6.37 -8.76 -7.29
CA THR A 60 7.56 -9.63 -7.24
C THR A 60 7.32 -11.00 -7.90
N HIS A 61 6.10 -11.52 -7.85
CA HIS A 61 5.72 -12.82 -8.42
C HIS A 61 4.95 -12.69 -9.75
N PHE A 62 4.25 -11.57 -9.94
CA PHE A 62 3.39 -11.29 -11.09
C PHE A 62 3.75 -9.92 -11.70
N PRO A 63 4.94 -9.77 -12.30
CA PRO A 63 5.42 -8.46 -12.79
C PRO A 63 4.62 -7.91 -13.98
N ASN A 64 3.78 -8.74 -14.62
CA ASN A 64 2.94 -8.37 -15.74
C ASN A 64 1.50 -8.00 -15.31
N ASP A 65 1.16 -8.18 -14.04
CA ASP A 65 -0.17 -7.85 -13.54
C ASP A 65 -0.34 -6.35 -13.37
N THR A 66 -1.56 -5.88 -13.60
CA THR A 66 -1.97 -4.50 -13.34
C THR A 66 -2.58 -4.38 -11.95
N PHE A 67 -2.27 -3.30 -11.25
CA PHE A 67 -2.78 -3.03 -9.91
C PHE A 67 -3.70 -1.81 -9.93
N VAL A 68 -4.72 -1.83 -9.07
CA VAL A 68 -5.59 -0.69 -8.82
C VAL A 68 -5.49 -0.38 -7.33
N GLY A 69 -5.07 0.83 -7.00
CA GLY A 69 -4.93 1.33 -5.64
C GLY A 69 -5.47 2.76 -5.55
N GLU A 70 -5.85 3.17 -4.34
CA GLU A 70 -6.37 4.51 -4.07
C GLU A 70 -5.24 5.54 -3.96
N GLU A 71 -4.10 5.12 -3.42
CA GLU A 71 -3.02 6.03 -3.07
C GLU A 71 -2.08 6.38 -4.24
N SER A 72 -1.62 7.63 -4.26
CA SER A 72 -0.64 8.14 -5.22
C SER A 72 0.61 8.66 -4.52
N SER A 73 1.78 8.35 -5.07
CA SER A 73 3.06 8.81 -4.48
C SER A 73 3.30 10.31 -4.65
N SER A 74 2.44 11.04 -5.39
CA SER A 74 2.51 12.51 -5.47
C SER A 74 2.37 13.17 -4.10
N THR A 75 1.50 12.64 -3.23
CA THR A 75 1.32 13.13 -1.86
C THR A 75 2.61 12.96 -1.05
N LEU A 76 3.26 11.80 -1.16
CA LEU A 76 4.49 11.52 -0.43
C LEU A 76 5.70 12.31 -0.93
N ARG A 77 5.73 12.67 -2.23
CA ARG A 77 6.77 13.57 -2.75
C ARG A 77 6.61 15.01 -2.25
N ALA A 78 5.39 15.44 -1.93
CA ALA A 78 5.11 16.76 -1.39
C ALA A 78 5.35 16.85 0.13
N ASP A 79 5.39 15.72 0.83
CA ASP A 79 5.60 15.64 2.29
C ASP A 79 6.73 14.65 2.65
N PRO A 80 7.98 15.12 2.72
CA PRO A 80 9.12 14.29 3.11
C PRO A 80 9.01 13.68 4.52
N ALA A 81 8.34 14.36 5.45
CA ALA A 81 8.19 13.84 6.82
C ALA A 81 7.24 12.63 6.85
N LEU A 82 6.13 12.72 6.10
CA LEU A 82 5.22 11.60 5.90
C LEU A 82 5.90 10.44 5.18
N LEU A 83 6.68 10.73 4.13
CA LEU A 83 7.48 9.72 3.41
C LEU A 83 8.41 8.95 4.36
N GLU A 84 9.15 9.65 5.22
CA GLU A 84 10.06 9.02 6.19
C GLU A 84 9.31 8.15 7.22
N ALA A 85 8.16 8.62 7.70
CA ALA A 85 7.34 7.89 8.65
C ALA A 85 6.83 6.56 8.05
N ILE A 86 6.30 6.60 6.82
CA ILE A 86 5.82 5.42 6.11
C ILE A 86 6.98 4.49 5.77
N TRP A 87 8.10 5.03 5.27
CA TRP A 87 9.28 4.24 4.94
C TRP A 87 9.79 3.44 6.14
N THR A 88 9.91 4.09 7.31
CA THR A 88 10.36 3.43 8.54
C THR A 88 9.47 2.26 8.92
N LEU A 89 8.15 2.40 8.77
CA LEU A 89 7.20 1.32 9.07
C LEU A 89 7.28 0.18 8.06
N VAL A 90 7.33 0.52 6.77
CA VAL A 90 7.43 -0.45 5.66
C VAL A 90 8.73 -1.24 5.74
N SER A 91 9.87 -0.55 5.88
CA SER A 91 11.20 -1.17 5.86
C SER A 91 11.48 -2.04 7.08
N THR A 92 10.72 -1.87 8.16
CA THR A 92 10.83 -2.69 9.38
C THR A 92 9.70 -3.70 9.54
N THR A 93 8.75 -3.76 8.60
CA THR A 93 7.64 -4.74 8.64
C THR A 93 7.98 -5.92 7.74
N HIS A 94 8.24 -7.05 8.38
CA HIS A 94 8.57 -8.31 7.70
C HIS A 94 7.54 -9.38 8.05
N HIS A 95 7.29 -10.26 7.09
CA HIS A 95 6.65 -11.54 7.35
C HIS A 95 7.76 -12.57 7.61
N SER A 96 7.48 -13.62 8.40
CA SER A 96 8.43 -14.69 8.71
C SER A 96 8.92 -15.48 7.50
N ASP A 97 8.21 -15.37 6.37
CA ASP A 97 8.50 -16.07 5.13
C ASP A 97 9.01 -15.04 4.12
N ASP A 98 10.29 -15.14 3.76
CA ASP A 98 10.99 -14.19 2.89
C ASP A 98 10.53 -14.25 1.41
N ILE A 99 9.50 -15.04 1.11
CA ILE A 99 9.03 -15.23 -0.27
C ILE A 99 8.43 -13.96 -0.88
N LEU A 100 7.96 -13.01 -0.06
CA LEU A 100 7.37 -11.75 -0.55
C LEU A 100 8.41 -10.69 -0.92
N GLY A 101 9.69 -10.94 -0.65
CA GLY A 101 10.76 -9.96 -0.78
C GLY A 101 10.61 -8.78 0.19
N SER A 102 11.49 -7.79 0.09
CA SER A 102 11.39 -6.55 0.86
C SER A 102 11.66 -5.35 -0.04
N ILE A 103 10.94 -4.25 0.20
CA ILE A 103 11.10 -3.02 -0.58
C ILE A 103 12.51 -2.46 -0.32
N PRO A 104 13.38 -2.35 -1.34
CA PRO A 104 14.80 -2.02 -1.15
C PRO A 104 15.07 -0.54 -0.88
N SER A 105 14.17 0.37 -1.29
CA SER A 105 14.37 1.81 -1.13
C SER A 105 13.06 2.60 -1.08
N ARG A 106 13.17 3.88 -0.69
CA ARG A 106 12.04 4.83 -0.73
C ARG A 106 11.56 5.06 -2.16
N GLU A 107 12.48 5.16 -3.11
CA GLU A 107 12.16 5.32 -4.53
C GLU A 107 11.35 4.13 -5.04
N GLU A 108 11.73 2.93 -4.61
CA GLU A 108 10.99 1.71 -4.95
C GLU A 108 9.62 1.68 -4.27
N MET A 109 9.52 2.13 -3.01
CA MET A 109 8.23 2.31 -2.33
C MET A 109 7.29 3.28 -3.09
N LEU A 110 7.81 4.42 -3.54
CA LEU A 110 7.06 5.39 -4.33
C LEU A 110 6.64 4.80 -5.69
N ARG A 111 7.52 4.00 -6.31
CA ARG A 111 7.22 3.30 -7.58
C ARG A 111 6.06 2.32 -7.41
N VAL A 112 6.09 1.47 -6.39
CA VAL A 112 5.02 0.47 -6.18
C VAL A 112 3.69 1.10 -5.78
N ILE A 113 3.69 2.20 -5.02
CA ILE A 113 2.46 2.96 -4.74
C ILE A 113 1.84 3.44 -6.07
N ASN A 114 2.67 3.98 -6.98
CA ASN A 114 2.21 4.45 -8.28
C ASN A 114 1.72 3.34 -9.21
N LEU A 115 2.21 2.10 -9.08
CA LEU A 115 1.68 0.97 -9.84
C LEU A 115 0.19 0.75 -9.56
N GLY A 116 -0.28 1.07 -8.34
CA GLY A 116 -1.71 1.06 -8.00
C GLY A 116 -2.44 2.34 -8.37
N GLY A 117 -1.84 3.50 -8.09
CA GLY A 117 -2.47 4.82 -8.33
C GLY A 117 -2.57 5.22 -9.81
N SER A 118 -1.89 4.51 -10.71
CA SER A 118 -2.01 4.68 -12.18
C SER A 118 -2.96 3.69 -12.83
N GLY A 119 -3.47 2.70 -12.09
CA GLY A 119 -4.53 1.83 -12.59
C GLY A 119 -5.79 2.65 -12.82
N GLU A 120 -6.43 2.50 -13.99
CA GLU A 120 -7.77 3.02 -14.22
C GLU A 120 -8.75 2.29 -13.29
N GLY A 121 -8.82 2.74 -12.03
CA GLY A 121 -9.88 2.38 -11.11
C GLY A 121 -11.21 2.68 -11.79
N GLY A 122 -12.08 1.66 -11.84
CA GLY A 122 -13.27 1.63 -12.69
C GLY A 122 -13.89 3.00 -12.91
N ALA A 123 -13.89 3.41 -14.19
CA ALA A 123 -14.32 4.71 -14.68
C ALA A 123 -15.31 5.39 -13.73
N HIS A 124 -14.87 6.52 -13.17
CA HIS A 124 -15.72 7.50 -12.51
C HIS A 124 -16.91 7.76 -13.44
N ARG A 125 -18.04 7.07 -13.22
CA ARG A 125 -19.32 7.43 -13.85
C ARG A 125 -19.59 8.83 -13.35
N ALA A 126 -19.33 9.77 -14.27
CA ALA A 126 -19.63 11.17 -14.13
C ALA A 126 -20.96 11.33 -13.38
N ARG A 127 -20.92 12.12 -12.31
CA ARG A 127 -22.13 12.74 -11.79
C ARG A 127 -22.79 13.42 -12.99
N MET A 128 -23.92 12.87 -13.44
CA MET A 128 -24.79 13.56 -14.37
C MET A 128 -25.24 14.84 -13.68
N ASP A 129 -24.74 15.95 -14.20
CA ASP A 129 -25.22 17.28 -13.93
C ASP A 129 -26.65 17.36 -14.47
N VAL A 130 -27.65 17.12 -13.61
CA VAL A 130 -29.04 17.41 -13.94
C VAL A 130 -29.24 18.90 -13.70
N ARG A 131 -28.72 19.69 -14.64
CA ARG A 131 -29.20 21.05 -14.86
C ARG A 131 -30.50 20.97 -15.66
N SER A 132 -31.57 21.31 -14.94
CA SER A 132 -32.78 22.00 -15.37
C SER A 132 -32.90 22.27 -16.87
N TYR A 133 -33.90 21.67 -17.51
CA TYR A 133 -34.88 22.33 -18.39
C TYR A 133 -36.15 21.48 -18.47
#